data_AF-A0A3D4QQP2-F1
#
_entry.id   AF-A0A3D4QQP2-F1
#
_cell.length_a   1.000
_cell.length_b   1.000
_cell.length_c   1.000
_cell.angle_alpha   90.00
_cell.angle_beta   90.00
_cell.angle_gamma   90.00
#
_symmetry.space_group_name_H-M   'P 1'
#
loop_
_entity.id
_entity.type
_entity.pdbx_description
1 polymer ?
#
loop_
_entity_poly.entity_id
_entity_poly.type
_entity_poly.pdbx_seq_one_letter_code
_entity_poly.pdbx_strand_id
1 'polypeptide(L)'
;METKEDRQSEAGIPFSTVFLAQQGDEDAMNCLWDNCRPFVRWLAGKWAPSSFYGENRWYDYDDLTQIGYLAFRKALEKWRPVKGAEFKKYFGHWLREYFRREVGISNSRRKEILKDSISLNQQSSATDSGLDNSKEEWIDFEEDPKALEAFERIEDFDFGRSVREQVDKLPDPEKTVVQNHHFKGMMLKTIAKKLDVSSTSAIRYLDNGYRMLRANPVIQVLYAEIRNPWLNPYEEVGLMAFRLNRMSSPEWDYMVGEAFRDDLVKIFNGEELEYDSE
;
A
#
# COMPACT_ATOMS: atom_id res chain seq x y z
N MET A 1 44.90 15.13 -56.72
CA MET A 1 45.32 15.98 -55.58
C MET A 1 44.29 17.09 -55.52
N GLU A 2 43.10 16.76 -55.03
CA GLU A 2 41.95 17.66 -54.97
C GLU A 2 41.98 18.44 -53.67
N THR A 3 41.81 19.75 -53.81
CA THR A 3 42.02 20.78 -52.82
C THR A 3 40.93 20.77 -51.74
N LYS A 4 41.37 21.00 -50.51
CA LYS A 4 40.56 21.14 -49.29
C LYS A 4 39.70 22.42 -49.32
N GLU A 5 38.66 22.48 -50.15
CA GLU A 5 37.73 23.63 -50.13
C GLU A 5 36.27 23.31 -49.81
N ASP A 6 35.86 22.04 -49.73
CA ASP A 6 34.49 21.69 -49.31
C ASP A 6 34.39 21.28 -47.84
N ARG A 7 34.80 22.18 -46.94
CA ARG A 7 34.41 22.13 -45.52
C ARG A 7 33.49 23.31 -45.18
N GLN A 8 32.34 23.38 -45.85
CA GLN A 8 31.19 24.10 -45.29
C GLN A 8 30.50 23.19 -44.26
N SER A 9 31.05 23.06 -43.05
CA SER A 9 30.43 22.25 -41.99
C SER A 9 30.51 22.87 -40.60
N GLU A 10 30.48 24.20 -40.49
CA GLU A 10 30.31 24.94 -39.23
C GLU A 10 29.31 26.11 -39.40
N ALA A 11 28.27 25.93 -40.21
CA ALA A 11 27.14 26.87 -40.22
C ALA A 11 26.18 26.45 -39.11
N GLY A 12 26.16 27.19 -37.99
CA GLY A 12 25.11 27.08 -36.98
C GLY A 12 23.72 27.21 -37.63
N ILE A 13 22.72 26.57 -37.04
CA ILE A 13 21.32 26.59 -37.52
C ILE A 13 20.92 28.04 -37.88
N PRO A 14 20.58 28.34 -39.15
CA PRO A 14 20.27 29.70 -39.57
C PRO A 14 19.08 30.27 -38.80
N PHE A 15 19.18 31.55 -38.42
CA PHE A 15 18.08 32.27 -37.77
C PHE A 15 16.79 32.21 -38.59
N SER A 16 16.90 32.31 -39.92
CA SER A 16 15.79 32.24 -40.86
C SER A 16 15.01 30.93 -40.75
N THR A 17 15.69 29.80 -40.60
CA THR A 17 15.06 28.48 -40.46
C THR A 17 14.23 28.39 -39.18
N VAL A 18 14.76 28.91 -38.06
CA VAL A 18 14.03 28.91 -36.79
C VAL A 18 12.82 29.85 -36.84
N PHE A 19 12.96 31.00 -37.48
CA PHE A 19 11.87 31.96 -37.64
C PHE A 19 10.73 31.41 -38.50
N LEU A 20 11.03 30.80 -39.65
CA LEU A 20 10.01 30.17 -40.51
C LEU A 20 9.31 29.02 -39.78
N ALA A 21 10.05 28.20 -39.04
CA ALA A 21 9.48 27.15 -38.21
C ALA A 21 8.54 27.71 -37.11
N GLN A 22 8.84 28.87 -36.52
CA GLN A 22 7.93 29.54 -35.58
C GLN A 22 6.64 30.04 -36.25
N GLN A 23 6.70 30.41 -37.53
CA GLN A 23 5.54 30.84 -38.31
C GLN A 23 4.65 29.68 -38.78
N GLY A 24 5.07 28.43 -38.55
CA GLY A 24 4.30 27.25 -38.91
C GLY A 24 4.66 26.63 -40.26
N ASP A 25 5.78 27.03 -40.87
CA ASP A 25 6.32 26.39 -42.07
C ASP A 25 6.79 24.96 -41.74
N GLU A 26 6.18 23.96 -42.38
CA GLU A 26 6.44 22.54 -42.15
C GLU A 26 7.83 22.12 -42.62
N ASP A 27 8.31 22.63 -43.76
CA ASP A 27 9.60 22.26 -44.31
C ASP A 27 10.73 22.82 -43.43
N ALA A 28 10.58 24.06 -42.96
CA ALA A 28 11.50 24.66 -42.01
C ALA A 28 11.50 23.94 -40.66
N MET A 29 10.32 23.49 -40.18
CA MET A 29 10.19 22.70 -38.95
C MET A 29 10.91 21.36 -39.06
N ASN A 30 10.69 20.62 -40.15
CA ASN A 30 11.29 19.31 -40.39
C ASN A 30 12.81 19.43 -40.51
N CYS A 31 13.29 20.40 -41.30
CA CYS A 31 14.72 20.68 -41.42
C CYS A 31 15.36 21.03 -40.06
N LEU A 32 14.68 21.86 -39.26
CA LEU A 32 15.16 22.22 -37.93
C LEU A 32 15.19 21.01 -36.99
N TRP A 33 14.15 20.17 -37.02
CA TRP A 33 14.09 18.95 -36.24
C TRP A 33 15.18 17.96 -36.63
N ASP A 34 15.42 17.73 -37.92
CA ASP A 34 16.46 16.80 -38.40
C ASP A 34 17.87 17.21 -37.93
N ASN A 35 18.12 18.51 -37.82
CA ASN A 35 19.37 19.04 -37.25
C ASN A 35 19.49 18.80 -35.72
N CYS A 36 18.37 18.82 -35.00
CA CYS A 36 18.32 18.65 -33.55
C CYS A 36 18.19 17.18 -33.11
N ARG A 37 17.55 16.32 -33.91
CA ARG A 37 17.21 14.93 -33.60
C ARG A 37 18.42 14.07 -33.25
N PRO A 38 19.60 14.16 -33.91
CA PRO A 38 20.79 13.41 -33.50
C PRO A 38 21.24 13.75 -32.08
N PHE A 39 21.11 15.01 -31.67
CA PHE A 39 21.44 15.44 -30.30
C PHE A 39 20.44 14.90 -29.28
N VAL A 40 19.14 14.86 -29.62
CA VAL A 40 18.11 14.21 -28.79
C VAL A 40 18.43 12.73 -28.62
N ARG A 41 18.66 12.01 -29.72
CA ARG A 41 18.98 10.58 -29.71
C ARG A 41 20.24 10.26 -28.91
N TRP A 42 21.27 11.08 -29.03
CA TRP A 42 22.49 10.94 -28.25
C TRP A 42 22.23 11.13 -26.75
N LEU A 43 21.47 12.15 -26.37
CA LEU A 43 21.15 12.38 -24.96
C LEU A 43 20.20 11.32 -24.41
N ALA A 44 19.23 10.89 -25.22
CA ALA A 44 18.32 9.79 -24.91
C ALA A 44 19.11 8.50 -24.70
N GLY A 45 20.06 8.13 -25.57
CA GLY A 45 20.91 6.95 -25.32
C GLY A 45 21.79 7.04 -24.07
N LYS A 46 22.12 8.26 -23.61
CA LYS A 46 22.86 8.48 -22.37
C LYS A 46 21.99 8.39 -21.11
N TRP A 47 20.70 8.72 -21.22
CA TRP A 47 19.77 8.86 -20.09
C TRP A 47 18.74 7.74 -20.02
N ALA A 48 18.33 7.22 -21.17
CA ALA A 48 17.74 5.89 -21.28
C ALA A 48 18.74 4.99 -20.56
N PRO A 49 18.29 4.24 -19.55
CA PRO A 49 19.15 3.37 -18.77
C PRO A 49 19.73 2.35 -19.74
N SER A 50 20.90 2.67 -20.29
CA SER A 50 21.61 1.77 -21.16
C SER A 50 22.21 0.73 -20.23
N SER A 51 21.54 -0.40 -20.05
CA SER A 51 21.31 -1.42 -21.08
C SER A 51 22.63 -2.09 -21.44
N PHE A 52 23.16 -2.83 -20.46
CA PHE A 52 23.82 -4.11 -20.72
C PHE A 52 23.59 -5.09 -19.56
N TYR A 53 23.46 -4.60 -18.32
CA TYR A 53 23.04 -5.36 -17.13
C TYR A 53 22.43 -4.37 -16.12
N GLY A 54 21.24 -4.63 -15.55
CA GLY A 54 20.77 -3.96 -14.32
C GLY A 54 19.46 -3.12 -14.40
N GLU A 55 18.35 -3.81 -14.12
CA GLU A 55 17.24 -3.46 -13.18
C GLU A 55 16.49 -2.11 -13.20
N ASN A 56 16.92 -1.04 -13.87
CA ASN A 56 16.15 0.22 -13.91
C ASN A 56 15.53 0.46 -15.30
N ARG A 57 14.46 -0.28 -15.66
CA ARG A 57 13.77 -0.18 -16.97
C ARG A 57 12.51 0.68 -16.96
N TRP A 58 12.58 1.88 -16.39
CA TRP A 58 11.37 2.72 -16.24
C TRP A 58 11.03 3.55 -17.49
N TYR A 59 11.99 3.78 -18.39
CA TYR A 59 11.82 4.63 -19.57
C TYR A 59 12.54 4.02 -20.78
N ASP A 60 11.83 3.89 -21.90
CA ASP A 60 12.41 3.42 -23.15
C ASP A 60 13.18 4.55 -23.87
N TYR A 61 14.16 4.16 -24.68
CA TYR A 61 14.86 5.04 -25.61
C TYR A 61 13.89 5.79 -26.52
N ASP A 62 12.85 5.10 -26.99
CA ASP A 62 11.84 5.68 -27.86
C ASP A 62 10.97 6.71 -27.12
N ASP A 63 10.61 6.45 -25.86
CA ASP A 63 9.87 7.40 -25.03
C ASP A 63 10.66 8.70 -24.85
N LEU A 64 11.94 8.58 -24.46
CA LEU A 64 12.81 9.75 -24.30
C LEU A 64 13.02 10.50 -25.63
N THR A 65 13.07 9.78 -26.75
CA THR A 65 13.16 10.41 -28.08
C THR A 65 11.89 11.21 -28.40
N GLN A 66 10.70 10.68 -28.08
CA GLN A 66 9.42 11.37 -28.25
C GLN A 66 9.31 12.60 -27.33
N ILE A 67 9.69 12.47 -26.07
CA ILE A 67 9.76 13.58 -25.11
C ILE A 67 10.70 14.68 -25.63
N GLY A 68 11.80 14.31 -26.27
CA GLY A 68 12.73 15.25 -26.86
C GLY A 68 12.11 16.12 -27.96
N TYR A 69 11.13 15.58 -28.70
CA TYR A 69 10.34 16.37 -29.66
C TYR A 69 9.42 17.38 -28.96
N LEU A 70 8.80 17.00 -27.84
CA LEU A 70 8.00 17.94 -27.03
C LEU A 70 8.84 19.08 -26.47
N ALA A 71 10.04 18.76 -25.98
CA ALA A 71 11.00 19.76 -25.52
C ALA A 71 11.43 20.69 -26.67
N PHE A 72 11.60 20.14 -27.87
CA PHE A 72 11.94 20.90 -29.08
C PHE A 72 10.85 21.89 -29.45
N ARG A 73 9.58 21.44 -29.49
CA ARG A 73 8.42 22.31 -29.74
C ARG A 73 8.32 23.42 -28.70
N LYS A 74 8.56 23.11 -27.43
CA LYS A 74 8.51 24.12 -26.35
C LYS A 74 9.65 25.13 -26.43
N ALA A 75 10.85 24.66 -26.76
CA ALA A 75 12.00 25.53 -26.99
C ALA A 75 11.72 26.47 -28.18
N LEU A 76 11.16 25.94 -29.27
CA LEU A 76 10.83 26.72 -30.46
C LEU A 76 9.79 27.81 -30.17
N GLU A 77 8.72 27.50 -29.46
CA GLU A 77 7.69 28.47 -29.06
C GLU A 77 8.28 29.65 -28.27
N LYS A 78 9.24 29.37 -27.38
CA LYS A 78 9.78 30.36 -26.44
C LYS A 78 11.08 31.03 -26.88
N TRP A 79 11.69 30.55 -27.94
CA TRP A 79 12.99 31.05 -28.37
C TRP A 79 12.87 32.48 -28.89
N ARG A 80 13.74 33.35 -28.38
CA ARG A 80 13.93 34.71 -28.88
C ARG A 80 15.40 34.88 -29.26
N PRO A 81 15.71 35.41 -30.45
CA PRO A 81 17.08 35.65 -30.86
C PRO A 81 17.71 36.74 -29.98
N VAL A 82 18.75 36.36 -29.24
CA VAL A 82 19.67 37.30 -28.57
C VAL A 82 21.02 37.16 -29.26
N LYS A 83 21.76 38.26 -29.44
CA LYS A 83 23.07 38.24 -30.12
C LYS A 83 23.96 37.13 -29.54
N GLY A 84 24.42 36.22 -30.38
CA GLY A 84 25.33 35.13 -30.02
C GLY A 84 24.70 33.87 -29.40
N ALA A 85 23.36 33.79 -29.31
CA ALA A 85 22.68 32.61 -28.75
C ALA A 85 22.17 31.65 -29.85
N GLU A 86 22.83 30.51 -30.01
CA GLU A 86 22.38 29.44 -30.91
C GLU A 86 21.13 28.73 -30.39
N PHE A 87 20.18 28.43 -31.28
CA PHE A 87 18.96 27.69 -30.94
C PHE A 87 19.27 26.32 -30.32
N LYS A 88 20.23 25.57 -30.88
CA LYS A 88 20.60 24.22 -30.39
C LYS A 88 21.05 24.24 -28.92
N LYS A 89 21.77 25.29 -28.50
CA LYS A 89 22.20 25.49 -27.12
C LYS A 89 21.00 25.80 -26.20
N TYR A 90 20.09 26.67 -26.63
CA TYR A 90 18.86 26.98 -25.90
C TYR A 90 17.95 25.75 -25.77
N PHE A 91 17.75 25.02 -26.87
CA PHE A 91 17.02 23.76 -26.89
C PHE A 91 17.61 22.74 -25.92
N GLY A 92 18.94 22.63 -25.84
CA GLY A 92 19.60 21.72 -24.91
C GLY A 92 19.31 21.99 -23.42
N HIS A 93 18.89 23.20 -23.04
CA HIS A 93 18.36 23.46 -21.70
C HIS A 93 16.98 22.80 -21.52
N TRP A 94 16.05 23.06 -22.43
CA TRP A 94 14.70 22.50 -22.40
C TRP A 94 14.68 20.97 -22.48
N LEU A 95 15.55 20.40 -23.30
CA LEU A 95 15.67 18.96 -23.46
C LEU A 95 16.04 18.27 -22.13
N ARG A 96 17.05 18.79 -21.42
CA ARG A 96 17.46 18.24 -20.12
C ARG A 96 16.38 18.44 -19.05
N GLU A 97 15.66 19.56 -19.09
CA GLU A 97 14.57 19.82 -18.15
C GLU A 97 13.42 18.82 -18.32
N TYR A 98 12.99 18.61 -19.57
CA TYR A 98 11.97 17.63 -19.89
C TYR A 98 12.43 16.22 -19.52
N PHE A 99 13.66 15.81 -19.87
CA PHE A 99 14.15 14.50 -19.49
C PHE A 99 14.23 14.31 -17.96
N ARG A 100 14.63 15.33 -17.19
CA ARG A 100 14.64 15.23 -15.72
C ARG A 100 13.25 15.06 -15.14
N ARG A 101 12.26 15.73 -15.73
CA ARG A 101 10.86 15.61 -15.34
C ARG A 101 10.35 14.20 -15.60
N GLU A 102 10.61 13.68 -16.80
CA GLU A 102 10.12 12.37 -17.21
C GLU A 102 10.82 11.26 -16.44
N VAL A 103 12.15 11.32 -16.24
CA VAL A 103 12.88 10.31 -15.44
C VAL A 103 12.63 10.46 -13.92
N GLY A 104 11.83 11.46 -13.50
CA GLY A 104 11.49 11.69 -12.09
C GLY A 104 12.69 12.08 -11.21
N ILE A 105 13.70 12.75 -11.78
CA ILE A 105 14.84 13.37 -11.06
C ILE A 105 14.53 14.84 -10.72
N SER A 106 13.43 15.38 -11.26
CA SER A 106 12.99 16.76 -10.98
C SER A 106 12.52 16.96 -9.53
N ASN A 107 12.62 18.20 -9.04
CA ASN A 107 12.38 18.66 -7.66
C ASN A 107 10.91 18.52 -7.15
N SER A 108 10.15 17.54 -7.63
CA SER A 108 8.78 17.31 -7.17
C SER A 108 8.73 16.23 -6.10
N ARG A 109 7.98 16.50 -5.04
CA ARG A 109 7.54 15.60 -3.96
C ARG A 109 6.77 14.35 -4.44
N ARG A 110 6.81 14.02 -5.74
CA ARG A 110 6.31 12.79 -6.33
C ARG A 110 7.44 11.78 -6.30
N LYS A 111 7.59 11.09 -5.17
CA LYS A 111 8.26 9.80 -5.18
C LYS A 111 7.41 8.90 -6.08
N GLU A 112 7.88 8.62 -7.29
CA GLU A 112 7.16 7.77 -8.24
C GLU A 112 7.03 6.38 -7.63
N ILE A 113 5.81 6.02 -7.24
CA ILE A 113 5.45 4.75 -6.57
C ILE A 113 5.96 3.54 -7.37
N LEU A 114 6.02 3.67 -8.70
CA LEU A 114 6.54 2.65 -9.62
C LEU A 114 8.01 2.29 -9.35
N LYS A 115 8.82 3.20 -8.83
CA LYS A 115 10.27 2.95 -8.59
C LYS A 115 10.53 1.98 -7.45
N ASP A 116 9.58 1.80 -6.54
CA ASP A 116 9.70 0.94 -5.36
C ASP A 116 8.83 -0.33 -5.47
N SER A 117 8.16 -0.57 -6.61
CA SER A 117 7.29 -1.75 -6.82
C SER A 117 8.02 -2.90 -7.50
N ILE A 118 7.77 -4.12 -7.02
CA ILE A 118 8.21 -5.38 -7.65
C ILE A 118 7.05 -5.94 -8.48
N SER A 119 7.35 -6.56 -9.62
CA SER A 119 6.32 -7.22 -10.43
C SER A 119 5.86 -8.49 -9.73
N LEU A 120 4.54 -8.66 -9.55
CA LEU A 120 3.97 -9.89 -8.97
C LEU A 120 4.28 -11.13 -9.82
N ASN A 121 4.42 -10.97 -11.13
CA ASN A 121 4.80 -12.07 -12.04
C ASN A 121 6.33 -12.28 -12.13
N GLN A 122 7.11 -11.59 -11.30
CA GLN A 122 8.55 -11.85 -11.22
C GLN A 122 8.74 -13.14 -10.41
N GLN A 123 9.71 -13.97 -10.81
CA GLN A 123 10.05 -15.18 -10.08
C GLN A 123 10.59 -14.83 -8.69
N SER A 124 10.19 -15.60 -7.69
CA SER A 124 10.60 -15.41 -6.29
C SER A 124 12.06 -15.81 -6.06
N SER A 125 12.54 -16.86 -6.74
CA SER A 125 13.89 -17.41 -6.64
C SER A 125 14.80 -16.93 -7.77
N ALA A 126 15.27 -15.69 -7.70
CA ALA A 126 16.43 -15.26 -8.48
C ALA A 126 17.74 -15.78 -7.83
N THR A 127 17.83 -17.07 -7.49
CA THR A 127 19.08 -17.62 -6.92
C THR A 127 19.99 -18.10 -8.05
N ASP A 128 21.16 -17.47 -8.16
CA ASP A 128 22.25 -17.78 -9.12
C ASP A 128 22.82 -19.21 -8.97
N SER A 129 22.37 -19.95 -7.96
CA SER A 129 22.56 -21.39 -7.87
C SER A 129 21.51 -22.08 -8.75
N GLY A 130 21.89 -22.44 -9.98
CA GLY A 130 21.07 -23.17 -10.95
C GLY A 130 20.66 -24.60 -10.52
N LEU A 131 20.17 -24.74 -9.29
CA LEU A 131 19.73 -25.98 -8.64
C LEU A 131 18.26 -25.95 -8.25
N ASP A 132 17.60 -24.79 -8.32
CA ASP A 132 16.17 -24.68 -8.05
C ASP A 132 15.44 -24.15 -9.30
N ASN A 133 14.59 -25.00 -9.87
CA ASN A 133 13.71 -24.67 -11.02
C ASN A 133 12.29 -24.36 -10.51
N SER A 134 12.16 -23.84 -9.29
CA SER A 134 10.88 -23.34 -8.78
C SER A 134 10.38 -22.23 -9.72
N LYS A 135 9.22 -22.48 -10.35
CA LYS A 135 8.56 -21.53 -11.26
C LYS A 135 7.65 -20.56 -10.51
N GLU A 136 7.82 -20.47 -9.20
CA GLU A 136 6.93 -19.74 -8.30
C GLU A 136 7.14 -18.23 -8.50
N GLU A 137 6.03 -17.53 -8.72
CA GLU A 137 5.98 -16.09 -8.91
C GLU A 137 5.59 -15.42 -7.59
N TRP A 138 5.93 -14.14 -7.40
CA TRP A 138 5.53 -13.41 -6.17
C TRP A 138 4.02 -13.42 -5.94
N ILE A 139 3.21 -13.49 -7.00
CA ILE A 139 1.75 -13.60 -6.92
C ILE A 139 1.28 -14.87 -6.20
N ASP A 140 2.07 -15.95 -6.22
CA ASP A 140 1.72 -17.22 -5.60
C ASP A 140 1.83 -17.18 -4.06
N PHE A 141 2.54 -16.19 -3.52
CA PHE A 141 2.74 -15.98 -2.08
C PHE A 141 1.87 -14.87 -1.50
N GLU A 142 1.12 -14.15 -2.33
CA GLU A 142 0.25 -13.09 -1.85
C GLU A 142 -0.97 -13.70 -1.15
N GLU A 143 -1.10 -13.44 0.15
CA GLU A 143 -2.25 -13.90 0.94
C GLU A 143 -3.53 -13.18 0.50
N ASP A 144 -4.63 -13.92 0.31
CA ASP A 144 -5.93 -13.29 0.08
C ASP A 144 -6.40 -12.63 1.40
N PRO A 145 -6.54 -11.30 1.46
CA PRO A 145 -6.99 -10.61 2.67
C PRO A 145 -8.39 -11.05 3.12
N LYS A 146 -9.15 -11.73 2.26
CA LYS A 146 -10.48 -12.25 2.56
C LYS A 146 -10.53 -13.73 2.92
N ALA A 147 -9.40 -14.44 2.90
CA ALA A 147 -9.37 -15.86 3.21
C ALA A 147 -9.92 -16.16 4.63
N LEU A 148 -9.64 -15.28 5.61
CA LEU A 148 -10.14 -15.41 6.98
C LEU A 148 -11.58 -14.91 7.19
N GLU A 149 -12.13 -14.07 6.30
CA GLU A 149 -13.44 -13.42 6.50
C GLU A 149 -14.57 -14.44 6.71
N ALA A 150 -14.48 -15.65 6.14
CA ALA A 150 -15.48 -16.69 6.32
C ALA A 150 -15.48 -17.26 7.75
N PHE A 151 -14.30 -17.43 8.35
CA PHE A 151 -14.13 -17.93 9.72
C PHE A 151 -14.46 -16.84 10.74
N GLU A 152 -13.92 -15.63 10.55
CA GLU A 152 -14.20 -14.47 11.40
C GLU A 152 -15.71 -14.17 11.47
N ARG A 153 -16.43 -14.28 10.35
CA ARG A 153 -17.89 -14.08 10.34
C ARG A 153 -18.67 -15.09 11.20
N ILE A 154 -18.20 -16.34 11.28
CA ILE A 154 -18.86 -17.37 12.08
C ILE A 154 -18.56 -17.14 13.56
N GLU A 155 -17.30 -16.85 13.89
CA GLU A 155 -16.88 -16.52 15.25
C GLU A 155 -17.61 -15.27 15.76
N ASP A 156 -17.61 -14.17 15.00
CA ASP A 156 -18.36 -12.95 15.33
C ASP A 156 -19.85 -13.19 15.52
N PHE A 157 -20.42 -14.12 14.72
CA PHE A 157 -21.82 -14.51 14.86
C PHE A 157 -22.09 -15.22 16.18
N ASP A 158 -21.22 -16.16 16.58
CA ASP A 158 -21.34 -16.92 17.83
C ASP A 158 -21.04 -16.05 19.07
N PHE A 159 -20.02 -15.17 19.00
CA PHE A 159 -19.76 -14.14 20.02
C PHE A 159 -20.97 -13.22 20.18
N GLY A 160 -21.45 -12.65 19.07
CA GLY A 160 -22.58 -11.73 19.05
C GLY A 160 -23.86 -12.37 19.57
N ARG A 161 -24.11 -13.64 19.24
CA ARG A 161 -25.23 -14.41 19.79
C ARG A 161 -25.11 -14.57 21.30
N SER A 162 -23.96 -15.03 21.79
CA SER A 162 -23.72 -15.29 23.22
C SER A 162 -23.86 -14.02 24.06
N VAL A 163 -23.36 -12.89 23.57
CA VAL A 163 -23.52 -11.58 24.23
C VAL A 163 -24.99 -11.17 24.29
N ARG A 164 -25.75 -11.32 23.19
CA ARG A 164 -27.19 -11.00 23.17
C ARG A 164 -27.97 -11.85 24.17
N GLU A 165 -27.67 -13.14 24.26
CA GLU A 165 -28.30 -14.04 25.22
C GLU A 165 -28.04 -13.60 26.68
N GLN A 166 -26.83 -13.13 27.02
CA GLN A 166 -26.58 -12.60 28.37
C GLN A 166 -27.24 -11.24 28.61
N VAL A 167 -27.29 -10.36 27.61
CA VAL A 167 -28.05 -9.09 27.70
C VAL A 167 -29.54 -9.37 27.90
N ASP A 168 -30.09 -10.42 27.30
CA ASP A 168 -31.49 -10.79 27.45
C ASP A 168 -31.85 -11.28 28.87
N LYS A 169 -30.88 -11.74 29.65
CA LYS A 169 -31.03 -12.14 31.05
C LYS A 169 -30.95 -10.97 32.04
N LEU A 170 -30.57 -9.78 31.60
CA LEU A 170 -30.57 -8.60 32.46
C LEU A 170 -32.00 -8.24 32.90
N PRO A 171 -32.18 -7.70 34.11
CA PRO A 171 -33.47 -7.18 34.55
C PRO A 171 -33.86 -5.93 33.76
N ASP A 172 -35.16 -5.67 33.68
CA ASP A 172 -35.65 -4.35 33.27
C ASP A 172 -35.57 -3.37 34.45
N PRO A 173 -35.16 -2.11 34.24
CA PRO A 173 -35.00 -1.43 32.94
C PRO A 173 -33.62 -1.53 32.27
N GLU A 174 -32.60 -2.10 32.93
CA GLU A 174 -31.21 -2.19 32.44
C GLU A 174 -31.12 -2.87 31.06
N LYS A 175 -31.80 -4.01 30.88
CA LYS A 175 -31.89 -4.74 29.61
C LYS A 175 -32.32 -3.82 28.46
N THR A 176 -33.48 -3.17 28.64
CA THR A 176 -34.08 -2.31 27.62
C THR A 176 -33.17 -1.13 27.26
N VAL A 177 -32.44 -0.56 28.23
CA VAL A 177 -31.49 0.53 27.99
C VAL A 177 -30.28 0.04 27.19
N VAL A 178 -29.66 -1.08 27.57
CA VAL A 178 -28.51 -1.67 26.86
C VAL A 178 -28.88 -2.01 25.41
N GLN A 179 -30.00 -2.68 25.19
CA GLN A 179 -30.46 -3.07 23.85
C GLN A 179 -30.76 -1.85 22.96
N ASN A 180 -31.45 -0.84 23.48
CA ASN A 180 -31.75 0.35 22.67
C ASN A 180 -30.49 1.16 22.36
N HIS A 181 -29.52 1.21 23.28
CA HIS A 181 -28.30 1.96 23.07
C HIS A 181 -27.36 1.28 22.07
N HIS A 182 -27.01 0.02 22.30
CA HIS A 182 -26.00 -0.69 21.49
C HIS A 182 -26.58 -1.38 20.27
N PHE A 183 -27.72 -2.08 20.40
CA PHE A 183 -28.25 -2.85 19.28
C PHE A 183 -29.08 -2.00 18.32
N LYS A 184 -29.66 -0.89 18.80
CA LYS A 184 -30.47 0.04 17.99
C LYS A 184 -29.82 1.41 17.77
N GLY A 185 -28.64 1.65 18.33
CA GLY A 185 -27.90 2.90 18.16
C GLY A 185 -28.61 4.14 18.71
N MET A 186 -29.56 3.99 19.63
CA MET A 186 -30.31 5.13 20.14
C MET A 186 -29.49 5.94 21.14
N MET A 187 -29.63 7.27 21.09
CA MET A 187 -29.07 8.16 22.09
C MET A 187 -29.75 8.00 23.45
N LEU A 188 -28.97 8.04 24.54
CA LEU A 188 -29.48 7.91 25.92
C LEU A 188 -30.56 8.95 26.27
N LYS A 189 -30.47 10.18 25.75
CA LYS A 189 -31.52 11.21 25.94
C LYS A 189 -32.86 10.80 25.33
N THR A 190 -32.85 10.10 24.20
CA THR A 190 -34.05 9.59 23.53
C THR A 190 -34.61 8.38 24.25
N ILE A 191 -33.74 7.49 24.76
CA ILE A 191 -34.11 6.35 25.58
C ILE A 191 -34.77 6.82 26.89
N ALA A 192 -34.18 7.82 27.55
CA ALA A 192 -34.70 8.41 28.78
C ALA A 192 -36.13 8.96 28.58
N LYS A 193 -36.35 9.71 27.50
CA LYS A 193 -37.70 10.17 27.12
C LYS A 193 -38.67 9.02 26.87
N LYS A 194 -38.23 7.96 26.20
CA LYS A 194 -39.07 6.79 25.87
C LYS A 194 -39.47 6.00 27.12
N LEU A 195 -38.61 5.95 28.12
CA LEU A 195 -38.86 5.29 29.41
C LEU A 195 -39.50 6.21 30.45
N ASP A 196 -39.79 7.47 30.10
CA ASP A 196 -40.28 8.51 31.02
C ASP A 196 -39.40 8.70 32.28
N VAL A 197 -38.08 8.65 32.08
CA VAL A 197 -37.09 8.82 33.15
C VAL A 197 -36.13 9.98 32.85
N SER A 198 -35.42 10.44 33.88
CA SER A 198 -34.36 11.42 33.71
C SER A 198 -33.19 10.85 32.88
N SER A 199 -32.46 11.72 32.17
CA SER A 199 -31.26 11.30 31.43
C SER A 199 -30.20 10.68 32.35
N THR A 200 -30.10 11.15 33.59
CA THR A 200 -29.20 10.61 34.61
C THR A 200 -29.61 9.20 35.03
N SER A 201 -30.92 8.94 35.16
CA SER A 201 -31.43 7.59 35.44
C SER A 201 -31.11 6.61 34.32
N ALA A 202 -31.25 7.03 33.06
CA ALA A 202 -30.89 6.20 31.90
C ALA A 202 -29.39 5.85 31.86
N ILE A 203 -28.51 6.81 32.17
CA ILE A 203 -27.07 6.55 32.32
C ILE A 203 -26.82 5.54 33.44
N ARG A 204 -27.47 5.72 34.60
CA ARG A 204 -27.32 4.81 35.74
C ARG A 204 -27.78 3.39 35.41
N TYR A 205 -28.88 3.22 34.68
CA TYR A 205 -29.33 1.90 34.21
C TYR A 205 -28.32 1.29 33.24
N LEU A 206 -27.72 2.07 32.35
CA LEU A 206 -26.66 1.57 31.48
C LEU A 206 -25.44 1.10 32.30
N ASP A 207 -24.99 1.88 33.27
CA ASP A 207 -23.85 1.54 34.14
C ASP A 207 -24.12 0.32 35.03
N ASN A 208 -25.35 0.18 35.54
CA ASN A 208 -25.79 -1.01 36.26
C ASN A 208 -25.76 -2.25 35.35
N GLY A 209 -26.31 -2.13 34.14
CA GLY A 209 -26.28 -3.20 33.14
C GLY A 209 -24.84 -3.63 32.83
N TYR A 210 -23.92 -2.69 32.63
CA TYR A 210 -22.50 -3.01 32.45
C TYR A 210 -21.88 -3.70 33.67
N ARG A 211 -22.18 -3.25 34.90
CA ARG A 211 -21.67 -3.92 36.10
C ARG A 211 -22.13 -5.37 36.18
N MET A 212 -23.39 -5.64 35.84
CA MET A 212 -23.94 -7.00 35.82
C MET A 212 -23.31 -7.85 34.71
N LEU A 213 -23.17 -7.31 33.50
CA LEU A 213 -22.51 -8.03 32.39
C LEU A 213 -21.03 -8.31 32.69
N ARG A 214 -20.30 -7.36 33.30
CA ARG A 214 -18.90 -7.58 33.70
C ARG A 214 -18.73 -8.64 34.77
N ALA A 215 -19.77 -8.90 35.58
CA ALA A 215 -19.77 -9.96 36.58
C ALA A 215 -20.26 -11.31 36.02
N ASN A 216 -20.80 -11.35 34.80
CA ASN A 216 -21.30 -12.56 34.18
C ASN A 216 -20.12 -13.43 33.71
N PRO A 217 -19.99 -14.69 34.16
CA PRO A 217 -18.86 -15.56 33.81
C PRO A 217 -18.70 -15.76 32.30
N VAL A 218 -19.79 -15.90 31.56
CA VAL A 218 -19.76 -16.06 30.10
C VAL A 218 -19.18 -14.82 29.45
N ILE A 219 -19.60 -13.62 29.86
CA ILE A 219 -19.06 -12.37 29.32
C ILE A 219 -17.58 -12.20 29.69
N GLN A 220 -17.16 -12.63 30.87
CA GLN A 220 -15.75 -12.58 31.27
C GLN A 220 -14.88 -13.49 30.40
N VAL A 221 -15.36 -14.70 30.10
CA VAL A 221 -14.70 -15.63 29.18
C VAL A 221 -14.57 -15.04 27.78
N LEU A 222 -15.68 -14.60 27.18
CA LEU A 222 -15.66 -14.00 25.84
C LEU A 222 -14.75 -12.75 25.80
N TYR A 223 -14.74 -11.95 26.88
CA TYR A 223 -13.87 -10.79 26.99
C TYR A 223 -12.39 -11.19 27.10
N ALA A 224 -12.06 -12.27 27.80
CA ALA A 224 -10.69 -12.78 27.90
C ALA A 224 -10.19 -13.31 26.55
N GLU A 225 -11.06 -14.02 25.81
CA GLU A 225 -10.79 -14.52 24.46
C GLU A 225 -10.49 -13.37 23.48
N ILE A 226 -11.33 -12.33 23.47
CA ILE A 226 -11.11 -11.13 22.64
C ILE A 226 -9.87 -10.33 23.08
N ARG A 227 -9.58 -10.25 24.38
CA ARG A 227 -8.50 -9.41 24.94
C ARG A 227 -7.13 -10.10 24.94
N ASN A 228 -7.06 -11.41 24.75
CA ASN A 228 -5.81 -12.13 24.52
C ASN A 228 -5.63 -12.47 23.03
N PRO A 229 -5.29 -11.50 22.15
CA PRO A 229 -4.84 -11.79 20.79
C PRO A 229 -3.60 -12.71 20.74
N TRP A 230 -2.87 -12.82 21.86
CA TRP A 230 -1.72 -13.73 22.03
C TRP A 230 -2.11 -15.21 22.16
N LEU A 231 -3.41 -15.53 22.15
CA LEU A 231 -3.90 -16.87 21.80
C LEU A 231 -4.01 -17.03 20.27
N ASN A 232 -3.18 -16.34 19.50
CA ASN A 232 -2.81 -16.74 18.15
C ASN A 232 -1.59 -17.68 18.27
N PRO A 233 -1.77 -19.02 18.34
CA PRO A 233 -0.68 -19.97 18.60
C PRO A 233 0.29 -20.09 17.42
N TYR A 234 0.03 -19.33 16.35
CA TYR A 234 0.81 -19.27 15.11
C TYR A 234 1.78 -18.09 15.08
N GLU A 235 1.71 -17.16 16.03
CA GLU A 235 2.78 -16.18 16.24
C GLU A 235 3.81 -16.81 17.19
N GLU A 236 5.05 -17.00 16.73
CA GLU A 236 6.17 -17.71 17.42
C GLU A 236 6.33 -19.23 17.18
N VAL A 237 5.78 -19.78 16.10
CA VAL A 237 6.15 -21.13 15.64
C VAL A 237 7.54 -21.14 14.97
N GLY A 238 8.57 -21.30 15.80
CA GLY A 238 9.96 -21.43 15.37
C GLY A 238 10.70 -22.58 16.06
N LEU A 239 11.89 -22.91 15.53
CA LEU A 239 12.78 -23.95 16.08
C LEU A 239 13.04 -23.78 17.59
N MET A 240 12.99 -22.53 18.08
CA MET A 240 13.24 -22.19 19.48
C MET A 240 12.11 -22.66 20.41
N ALA A 241 10.84 -22.46 20.03
CA ALA A 241 9.69 -22.95 20.76
C ALA A 241 9.65 -24.49 20.81
N PHE A 242 9.98 -25.15 19.69
CA PHE A 242 10.13 -26.61 19.65
C PHE A 242 11.26 -27.12 20.56
N ARG A 243 12.39 -26.42 20.64
CA ARG A 243 13.51 -26.80 21.53
C ARG A 243 13.17 -26.67 23.01
N LEU A 244 12.34 -25.69 23.37
CA LEU A 244 11.88 -25.45 24.74
C LEU A 244 10.83 -26.47 25.17
N ASN A 245 9.78 -26.64 24.37
CA ASN A 245 8.59 -27.38 24.79
C ASN A 245 8.56 -28.82 24.25
N ARG A 246 9.41 -29.15 23.26
CA ARG A 246 9.46 -30.42 22.53
C ARG A 246 8.15 -30.86 21.87
N MET A 247 7.23 -29.93 21.66
CA MET A 247 5.93 -30.16 21.05
C MET A 247 5.83 -29.41 19.72
N SER A 248 5.11 -29.99 18.77
CA SER A 248 4.77 -29.34 17.51
C SER A 248 3.64 -28.30 17.70
N SER A 249 3.52 -27.34 16.77
CA SER A 249 2.48 -26.30 16.81
C SER A 249 1.06 -26.86 17.03
N PRO A 250 0.62 -27.93 16.32
CA PRO A 250 -0.71 -28.49 16.54
C PRO A 250 -0.88 -29.18 17.91
N GLU A 251 0.19 -29.76 18.48
CA GLU A 251 0.12 -30.39 19.80
C GLU A 251 0.07 -29.35 20.93
N TRP A 252 0.76 -28.21 20.74
CA TRP A 252 0.71 -27.10 21.68
C TRP A 252 -0.65 -26.40 21.65
N ASP A 253 -1.22 -26.22 20.45
CA ASP A 253 -2.60 -25.74 20.26
C ASP A 253 -3.63 -26.64 20.96
N TYR A 254 -3.54 -27.96 20.74
CA TYR A 254 -4.39 -28.92 21.44
C TYR A 254 -4.30 -28.78 22.96
N MET A 255 -3.07 -28.67 23.51
CA MET A 255 -2.86 -28.59 24.95
C MET A 255 -3.28 -27.27 25.59
N VAL A 256 -2.98 -26.13 24.98
CA VAL A 256 -3.44 -24.81 25.47
C VAL A 256 -4.96 -24.73 25.38
N GLY A 257 -5.53 -25.22 24.27
CA GLY A 257 -6.97 -25.30 24.09
C GLY A 257 -7.65 -26.30 25.04
N GLU A 258 -7.00 -27.40 25.42
CA GLU A 258 -7.52 -28.38 26.38
C GLU A 258 -7.43 -27.87 27.81
N ALA A 259 -6.32 -27.23 28.21
CA ALA A 259 -6.19 -26.57 29.52
C ALA A 259 -7.19 -25.42 29.69
N PHE A 260 -7.35 -24.59 28.67
CA PHE A 260 -8.37 -23.54 28.66
C PHE A 260 -9.78 -24.13 28.70
N ARG A 261 -10.06 -25.22 27.96
CA ARG A 261 -11.34 -25.94 28.02
C ARG A 261 -11.60 -26.55 29.40
N ASP A 262 -10.59 -27.13 30.04
CA ASP A 262 -10.71 -27.68 31.39
C ASP A 262 -10.99 -26.58 32.41
N ASP A 263 -10.33 -25.43 32.28
CA ASP A 263 -10.60 -24.26 33.11
C ASP A 263 -12.00 -23.70 32.86
N LEU A 264 -12.45 -23.67 31.61
CA LEU A 264 -13.83 -23.32 31.26
C LEU A 264 -14.83 -24.31 31.86
N VAL A 265 -14.58 -25.61 31.79
CA VAL A 265 -15.44 -26.66 32.37
C VAL A 265 -15.54 -26.50 33.88
N LYS A 266 -14.42 -26.22 34.58
CA LYS A 266 -14.40 -25.91 36.01
C LYS A 266 -15.23 -24.67 36.33
N ILE A 267 -15.07 -23.58 35.56
CA ILE A 267 -15.89 -22.36 35.71
C ILE A 267 -17.38 -22.66 35.48
N PHE A 268 -17.73 -23.43 34.46
CA PHE A 268 -19.12 -23.80 34.15
C PHE A 268 -19.74 -24.73 35.20
N ASN A 269 -18.92 -25.52 35.91
CA ASN A 269 -19.35 -26.38 37.02
C ASN A 269 -19.31 -25.68 38.39
N GLY A 270 -18.85 -24.42 38.46
CA GLY A 270 -18.79 -23.64 39.69
C GLY A 270 -17.60 -23.98 40.60
N GLU A 271 -16.53 -24.54 40.05
CA GLU A 271 -15.30 -24.89 40.75
C GLU A 271 -14.31 -23.70 40.69
N GLU A 272 -13.59 -23.42 41.79
CA GLU A 272 -12.55 -22.39 41.83
C GLU A 272 -11.31 -22.82 41.03
N LEU A 273 -10.75 -21.89 40.24
CA LEU A 273 -9.51 -22.11 39.51
C LEU A 273 -8.31 -21.75 40.39
N GLU A 274 -7.54 -22.74 40.84
CA GLU A 274 -6.21 -22.54 41.40
C GLU A 274 -5.21 -22.28 40.28
N TYR A 275 -4.87 -21.01 40.07
CA TYR A 275 -3.65 -20.66 39.36
C TYR A 275 -2.54 -20.54 40.40
N ASP A 276 -1.65 -21.53 40.45
CA ASP A 276 -0.41 -21.44 41.21
C ASP A 276 0.40 -20.25 40.69
N SER A 277 0.51 -19.22 41.52
CA SER A 277 1.36 -18.07 41.26
C SER A 277 2.80 -18.43 41.59
N GLU A 278 3.53 -19.01 40.63
CA GLU A 278 5.00 -19.02 40.61
C GLU A 278 5.57 -17.89 39.76
#